data_AF-B5A7W6-F1
#
_entry.id   AF-B5A7W6-F1
#
_cell.length_a   1.000
_cell.length_b   1.000
_cell.length_c   1.000
_cell.angle_alpha   90.00
_cell.angle_beta   90.00
_cell.angle_gamma   90.00
#
_symmetry.space_group_name_H-M   'P 1'
#
loop_
_entity.id
_entity.type
_entity.pdbx_description
1 polymer ?
#
loop_
_entity_poly.entity_id
_entity_poly.type
_entity_poly.pdbx_seq_one_letter_code
_entity_poly.pdbx_strand_id
1 'polypeptide(L)' 'DAADDPAVWVDPVNPARSRILGTNKKQGLLVYDLQGRQTQLLEAGRLNNVDLRP' A
#
# COMPACT_ATOMS: atom_id res chain seq x y z
N ASP A 1 14.52 9.06 2.73
CA ASP A 1 14.42 7.60 2.58
C ASP A 1 13.41 7.11 3.62
N ALA A 2 12.25 6.66 3.16
CA ALA A 2 11.14 6.27 4.05
C ALA A 2 10.17 5.28 3.38
N ALA A 3 10.01 5.37 2.05
CA ALA A 3 9.26 4.43 1.23
C ALA A 3 10.25 3.63 0.37
N ASP A 4 10.19 2.30 0.47
CA ASP A 4 11.10 1.39 -0.24
C ASP A 4 10.37 0.67 -1.38
N ASP A 5 9.37 -0.16 -1.06
CA ASP A 5 8.75 -1.06 -2.03
C ASP A 5 7.23 -0.87 -2.11
N PRO A 6 6.67 -0.57 -3.30
CA PRO A 6 5.24 -0.64 -3.52
C PRO A 6 4.78 -2.05 -3.95
N ALA A 7 3.58 -2.44 -3.52
CA ALA A 7 2.84 -3.59 -4.05
C ALA A 7 1.49 -3.13 -4.61
N VAL A 8 1.01 -3.76 -5.69
CA VAL A 8 -0.29 -3.44 -6.29
C VAL A 8 -1.25 -4.60 -6.08
N TRP A 9 -2.30 -4.36 -5.30
CA TRP A 9 -3.41 -5.30 -5.16
C TRP A 9 -4.43 -5.04 -6.24
N VAL A 10 -4.69 -6.05 -7.07
CA VAL A 10 -5.69 -6.00 -8.13
C VAL A 10 -7.02 -6.51 -7.59
N ASP A 11 -8.05 -5.67 -7.62
CA ASP A 11 -9.41 -6.11 -7.29
C ASP A 11 -9.90 -7.07 -8.37
N PRO A 12 -10.28 -8.31 -8.01
CA PRO A 12 -10.62 -9.35 -8.99
C PRO A 12 -11.97 -9.12 -9.69
N VAL A 13 -12.83 -8.23 -9.16
CA VAL A 13 -14.17 -7.95 -9.70
C VAL A 13 -14.18 -6.64 -10.48
N ASN A 14 -13.48 -5.62 -10.00
CA ASN A 14 -13.40 -4.32 -10.67
C ASN A 14 -11.98 -3.73 -10.55
N PRO A 15 -11.15 -3.85 -11.59
CA PRO A 15 -9.77 -3.36 -11.57
C PRO A 15 -9.62 -1.87 -11.25
N ALA A 16 -10.64 -1.03 -11.49
CA ALA A 16 -10.61 0.39 -11.11
C ALA A 16 -10.61 0.62 -9.58
N ARG A 17 -11.00 -0.40 -8.80
CA ARG A 17 -10.95 -0.41 -7.33
C ARG A 17 -9.66 -1.01 -6.76
N SER A 18 -8.67 -1.29 -7.60
CA SER A 18 -7.35 -1.74 -7.15
C SER A 18 -6.69 -0.75 -6.20
N ARG A 19 -5.68 -1.21 -5.47
CA ARG A 19 -4.98 -0.41 -4.45
C ARG A 19 -3.48 -0.52 -4.62
N ILE A 20 -2.80 0.59 -4.36
CA ILE A 20 -1.35 0.64 -4.22
C ILE A 20 -1.05 0.61 -2.72
N LEU A 21 -0.20 -0.32 -2.33
CA LEU A 21 0.30 -0.49 -0.98
C LEU A 21 1.74 -0.02 -0.94
N GLY A 22 2.08 0.82 0.03
CA GLY A 22 3.45 1.24 0.27
C GLY A 22 3.77 1.21 1.75
N THR A 23 5.05 1.11 2.08
CA THR A 23 5.51 1.19 3.46
C THR A 23 6.05 2.57 3.78
N ASN A 24 5.87 2.99 5.02
CA ASN A 24 6.65 4.05 5.64
C ASN A 24 7.39 3.42 6.82
N LYS A 25 8.72 3.37 6.74
CA LYS A 25 9.62 2.77 7.75
C LYS A 25 9.43 3.28 9.18
N LYS A 26 8.72 4.39 9.37
CA LYS A 26 8.44 4.98 10.69
C LYS A 26 6.97 4.85 11.12
N GLN A 27 6.03 4.74 10.19
CA GLN A 27 4.59 4.78 10.47
C GLN A 27 3.89 3.43 10.27
N GLY A 28 4.17 2.73 9.18
CA GLY A 28 3.49 1.47 8.86
C GLY A 28 3.07 1.39 7.39
N LEU A 29 1.86 0.89 7.13
CA LEU A 29 1.36 0.61 5.78
C LEU A 29 0.44 1.74 5.30
N LEU A 30 0.75 2.28 4.13
CA LEU A 30 -0.03 3.28 3.43
C LEU A 30 -0.80 2.62 2.29
N VAL A 31 -2.08 2.98 2.15
CA VAL A 31 -2.96 2.46 1.10
C VAL A 31 -3.46 3.61 0.24
N TYR A 32 -3.26 3.50 -1.06
CA TYR A 32 -3.68 4.50 -2.03
C TYR A 32 -4.65 3.93 -3.06
N ASP A 33 -5.52 4.78 -3.59
CA ASP A 33 -6.24 4.48 -4.83
C ASP A 33 -5.33 4.65 -6.07
N LEU A 34 -5.85 4.30 -7.25
CA LEU A 34 -5.11 4.40 -8.51
C LEU A 34 -4.86 5.84 -8.97
N GLN A 35 -5.50 6.83 -8.34
CA GLN A 35 -5.26 8.25 -8.58
C GLN A 35 -4.18 8.81 -7.62
N GLY A 36 -3.63 7.97 -6.75
CA GLY A 36 -2.60 8.35 -5.78
C GLY A 36 -3.16 8.99 -4.50
N ARG A 37 -4.48 8.97 -4.28
CA ARG A 37 -5.08 9.48 -3.05
C ARG A 37 -4.91 8.47 -1.93
N GLN A 38 -4.37 8.89 -0.79
CA GLN A 38 -4.33 8.03 0.39
C GLN A 38 -5.77 7.74 0.86
N THR A 39 -6.08 6.45 0.97
CA THR A 39 -7.38 5.95 1.42
C THR A 39 -7.31 5.40 2.84
N GLN A 40 -6.15 4.91 3.28
CA GLN A 40 -5.95 4.39 4.63
C GLN A 40 -4.47 4.47 5.04
N LEU A 41 -4.26 4.60 6.36
CA LEU A 41 -2.99 4.35 7.03
C LEU A 41 -3.22 3.29 8.10
N LEU A 42 -2.36 2.28 8.15
CA LEU A 42 -2.26 1.35 9.26
C LEU A 42 -0.98 1.67 10.03
N GLU A 43 -1.12 2.16 11.26
CA GLU A 43 0.01 2.47 12.14
C GLU A 43 0.62 1.19 12.74
N ALA A 44 1.32 0.44 11.89
CA ALA A 44 1.99 -0.80 12.22
C ALA A 44 3.48 -0.60 12.60
N GLY A 45 3.91 0.65 12.75
CA GLY A 45 5.29 0.97 13.13
C GLY A 45 6.28 0.74 11.99
N ARG A 46 7.40 0.06 12.28
CA ARG A 46 8.52 -0.04 11.35
C ARG A 46 8.35 -1.20 10.36
N LEU A 47 7.58 -0.98 9.30
CA LEU A 47 7.51 -1.88 8.15
C LEU A 47 8.56 -1.49 7.11
N ASN A 48 9.31 -2.47 6.61
CA ASN A 48 10.30 -2.23 5.56
C ASN A 48 9.69 -2.44 4.18
N ASN A 49 9.22 -3.66 3.88
CA ASN A 49 8.72 -4.05 2.57
C ASN A 49 7.29 -4.57 2.68
N VAL A 50 6.58 -4.58 1.56
CA VAL A 50 5.25 -5.19 1.44
C VAL A 50 5.22 -6.07 0.19
N ASP A 51 4.53 -7.19 0.29
CA ASP A 51 4.25 -8.09 -0.82
C ASP A 51 2.82 -8.66 -0.68
N LEU A 52 2.29 -9.19 -1.78
CA LEU A 52 0.95 -9.76 -1.86
C LEU A 52 1.01 -11.24 -2.21
N ARG A 53 0.06 -12.01 -1.70
CA ARG A 53 -0.13 -13.42 -2.06
C ARG A 53 -1.54 -13.64 -2.62
N PRO A 54 -1.70 -14.54 -3.61
CA PRO A 54 -3.00 -14.89 -4.18
C PRO A 54 -3.91 -15.61 -3.18
#